data_AF-A0A654CJ22-F1
#
_entry.id   AF-A0A654CJ22-F1
#
_cell.length_a   1.000
_cell.length_b   1.000
_cell.length_c   1.000
_cell.angle_alpha   90.00
_cell.angle_beta   90.00
_cell.angle_gamma   90.00
#
_symmetry.space_group_name_H-M   'P 1'
#
loop_
_entity.id
_entity.type
_entity.pdbx_description
1 polymer ?
#
loop_
_entity_poly.entity_id
_entity_poly.type
_entity_poly.pdbx_seq_one_letter_code
_entity_poly.pdbx_strand_id
1 'polypeptide(L)'
;MSFKRITYFFLGLLLFIGCKRDIHPGIVPPDPEVIEKDKLPIPTGFTSDLGSIKINTTANANQPGEELPGWIRDISGNSASYCHPDVEYFPAGFKGYKYWMVFTPYFGIIGSDRTASLYENPTVVVSNDGKEWITPAGLINPIQRRPALEDSFIQKDGSPNQGYWSDVDWNFNGEEFELYYRGCFFSSKILKKWGAKSANNNKKLNEEAERVIVRQTSKNGIDWTPLELVYNSNEPTSFQDNHILSPTFVRNSTNLTTSYEVDFMPSYKAPIMTNILSRISTNGLDFTAYRDSKKVEFMNKPWLEFSKGYSTWHLQGSYIDGYYFLCLAIGNVDRFTSDMNYLAYSKDGIHFRVFEKPLAAANVYRSSVFPKTSSLKSIEFGAVIGYKSGAFGYREFTISKQVLEDGLK
;
A
#
# COMPACT_ATOMS: atom_id res chain seq x y z
N MET A 1 47.50 -56.97 -6.02
CA MET A 1 46.86 -56.57 -7.30
C MET A 1 46.64 -55.06 -7.23
N SER A 2 47.60 -54.25 -7.66
CA SER A 2 47.85 -53.78 -9.04
C SER A 2 46.78 -52.80 -9.57
N PHE A 3 47.14 -51.51 -9.48
CA PHE A 3 47.03 -50.46 -10.50
C PHE A 3 45.68 -50.13 -11.20
N LYS A 4 45.29 -48.84 -11.20
CA LYS A 4 45.66 -47.87 -12.26
C LYS A 4 45.14 -46.44 -11.97
N ARG A 5 46.02 -45.47 -12.23
CA ARG A 5 45.75 -44.03 -12.43
C ARG A 5 44.97 -43.81 -13.73
N ILE A 6 44.10 -42.80 -13.78
CA ILE A 6 43.91 -41.95 -14.96
C ILE A 6 43.78 -40.49 -14.50
N THR A 7 44.68 -39.66 -15.03
CA THR A 7 44.67 -38.20 -14.94
C THR A 7 43.97 -37.66 -16.17
N TYR A 8 43.08 -36.68 -16.02
CA TYR A 8 42.70 -35.79 -17.12
C TYR A 8 42.98 -34.35 -16.74
N PHE A 9 43.68 -33.68 -17.65
CA PHE A 9 44.06 -32.27 -17.66
C PHE A 9 43.04 -31.54 -18.53
N PHE A 10 42.41 -30.47 -18.05
CA PHE A 10 41.86 -29.44 -18.93
C PHE A 10 42.04 -28.06 -18.31
N LEU A 11 42.55 -27.18 -19.15
CA LEU A 11 43.06 -25.84 -18.88
C LEU A 11 42.00 -24.80 -19.27
N GLY A 12 41.84 -23.78 -18.43
CA GLY A 12 41.49 -22.41 -18.86
C GLY A 12 40.01 -22.04 -18.98
N LEU A 13 39.53 -21.17 -18.08
CA LEU A 13 39.35 -19.74 -18.39
C LEU A 13 39.01 -18.96 -17.11
N LEU A 14 39.72 -17.86 -16.88
CA LEU A 14 39.30 -16.78 -15.98
C LEU A 14 37.95 -16.22 -16.46
N LEU A 15 37.10 -15.77 -15.54
CA LEU A 15 36.67 -14.36 -15.44
C LEU A 15 35.53 -14.15 -14.42
N PHE A 16 35.70 -13.10 -13.61
CA PHE A 16 34.76 -12.42 -12.70
C PHE A 16 34.27 -13.17 -11.46
N ILE A 17 35.12 -13.18 -10.44
CA ILE A 17 34.65 -12.98 -9.05
C ILE A 17 34.11 -11.54 -8.98
N GLY A 18 32.85 -11.38 -9.38
CA GLY A 18 32.07 -10.21 -9.01
C GLY A 18 31.54 -10.44 -7.61
N CYS A 19 32.25 -9.98 -6.59
CA CYS A 19 31.65 -9.72 -5.28
C CYS A 19 30.50 -8.72 -5.48
N LYS A 20 29.26 -9.22 -5.57
CA LYS A 20 28.06 -8.41 -5.38
C LYS A 20 27.55 -8.73 -3.99
N ARG A 21 27.55 -7.68 -3.16
CA ARG A 21 27.15 -7.70 -1.76
C ARG A 21 25.74 -8.28 -1.63
N ASP A 22 25.62 -9.34 -0.84
CA ASP A 22 24.38 -9.69 -0.19
C ASP A 22 23.88 -8.45 0.58
N ILE A 23 22.59 -8.14 0.45
CA ILE A 23 21.95 -7.12 1.30
C ILE A 23 21.85 -7.76 2.70
N HIS A 24 22.92 -7.64 3.48
CA HIS A 24 22.88 -7.96 4.89
C HIS A 24 21.87 -7.03 5.59
N PRO A 25 21.03 -7.54 6.49
CA PRO A 25 20.30 -6.71 7.44
C PRO A 25 21.32 -6.13 8.44
N GLY A 26 22.02 -5.09 8.03
CA GLY A 26 23.16 -4.58 8.78
C GLY A 26 24.08 -3.70 7.95
N ILE A 27 23.54 -2.58 7.50
CA ILE A 27 24.15 -1.28 7.17
C ILE A 27 23.21 -0.68 6.13
N VAL A 28 22.26 0.13 6.59
CA VAL A 28 21.47 0.98 5.70
C VAL A 28 22.47 1.88 5.00
N PRO A 29 22.50 1.93 3.66
CA PRO A 29 23.32 2.90 2.94
C PRO A 29 23.04 4.28 3.53
N PRO A 30 24.07 5.08 3.87
CA PRO A 30 23.83 6.44 4.35
C PRO A 30 22.94 7.13 3.32
N ASP A 31 21.88 7.78 3.80
CA ASP A 31 21.06 8.58 2.89
C ASP A 31 21.99 9.58 2.17
N PRO A 32 21.73 9.87 0.88
CA PRO A 32 22.47 10.90 0.19
C PRO A 32 22.46 12.19 1.02
N GLU A 33 23.55 12.95 0.96
CA GLU A 33 23.67 14.22 1.66
C GLU A 33 22.45 15.10 1.35
N VAL A 34 21.78 15.59 2.39
CA VAL A 34 20.61 16.45 2.22
C VAL A 34 21.08 17.76 1.60
N ILE A 35 20.76 17.96 0.33
CA ILE A 35 21.03 19.21 -0.36
C ILE A 35 19.98 20.23 0.10
N GLU A 36 20.40 21.31 0.75
CA GLU A 36 19.50 22.43 1.05
C GLU A 36 18.96 22.99 -0.26
N LYS A 37 17.63 22.88 -0.44
CA LYS A 37 16.91 23.45 -1.58
C LYS A 37 15.91 24.49 -1.10
N ASP A 38 15.65 25.49 -1.93
CA ASP A 38 14.62 26.51 -1.67
C ASP A 38 13.27 25.86 -1.40
N LYS A 39 12.54 26.32 -0.38
CA LYS A 39 11.23 25.76 -0.01
C LYS A 39 10.24 25.88 -1.17
N LEU A 40 9.49 24.82 -1.47
CA LEU A 40 8.47 24.87 -2.51
C LEU A 40 7.30 25.77 -2.08
N PRO A 41 6.72 26.54 -3.01
CA PRO A 41 5.48 27.24 -2.75
C PRO A 41 4.37 26.22 -2.44
N ILE A 42 3.57 26.54 -1.41
CA ILE A 42 2.46 25.68 -0.97
C ILE A 42 1.33 25.78 -2.01
N PRO A 43 0.86 24.65 -2.57
CA PRO A 43 -0.27 24.67 -3.49
C PRO A 43 -1.54 25.28 -2.87
N THR A 44 -2.38 25.92 -3.67
CA THR A 44 -3.69 26.42 -3.20
C THR A 44 -4.59 25.24 -2.83
N GLY A 45 -5.25 25.29 -1.66
CA GLY A 45 -6.12 24.22 -1.16
C GLY A 45 -5.40 23.06 -0.46
N PHE A 46 -4.06 23.05 -0.45
CA PHE A 46 -3.25 21.92 0.00
C PHE A 46 -3.51 21.47 1.45
N THR A 47 -3.73 22.42 2.36
CA THR A 47 -3.78 22.14 3.81
C THR A 47 -5.16 22.21 4.43
N SER A 48 -6.23 22.32 3.64
CA SER A 48 -7.57 22.60 4.14
C SER A 48 -8.62 21.65 3.57
N ASP A 49 -9.39 21.04 4.46
CA ASP A 49 -10.55 20.22 4.11
C ASP A 49 -11.67 21.08 3.52
N LEU A 50 -12.26 20.62 2.42
CA LEU A 50 -13.50 21.14 1.85
C LEU A 50 -14.74 20.57 2.56
N GLY A 51 -14.54 19.65 3.51
CA GLY A 51 -15.56 19.01 4.32
C GLY A 51 -15.17 17.60 4.74
N SER A 52 -15.89 17.06 5.72
CA SER A 52 -15.81 15.64 6.08
C SER A 52 -16.54 14.78 5.06
N ILE A 53 -15.99 13.60 4.79
CA ILE A 53 -16.59 12.57 3.97
C ILE A 53 -17.61 11.79 4.79
N LYS A 54 -18.79 11.55 4.21
CA LYS A 54 -19.83 10.69 4.78
C LYS A 54 -19.95 9.44 3.92
N ILE A 55 -19.80 8.29 4.55
CA ILE A 55 -19.93 6.99 3.89
C ILE A 55 -21.13 6.26 4.48
N ASN A 56 -22.16 6.04 3.68
CA ASN A 56 -23.32 5.25 4.05
C ASN A 56 -23.06 3.78 3.72
N THR A 57 -22.52 3.04 4.69
CA THR A 57 -22.19 1.61 4.58
C THR A 57 -22.05 0.98 5.96
N THR A 58 -21.90 -0.35 5.99
CA THR A 58 -21.66 -1.13 7.21
C THR A 58 -20.32 -1.84 7.14
N ALA A 59 -19.64 -1.98 8.29
CA ALA A 59 -18.55 -2.93 8.46
C ALA A 59 -19.10 -4.31 8.85
N ASN A 60 -18.49 -5.37 8.33
CA ASN A 60 -18.91 -6.74 8.62
C ASN A 60 -17.69 -7.62 8.92
N ALA A 61 -17.68 -8.24 10.10
CA ALA A 61 -16.63 -9.13 10.60
C ALA A 61 -17.06 -10.61 10.65
N ASN A 62 -18.20 -10.96 10.04
CA ASN A 62 -18.62 -12.33 9.86
C ASN A 62 -17.64 -13.09 8.96
N GLN A 63 -17.54 -14.40 9.17
CA GLN A 63 -16.80 -15.29 8.27
C GLN A 63 -17.63 -15.55 6.99
N PRO A 64 -17.03 -16.11 5.93
CA PRO A 64 -17.80 -16.59 4.77
C PRO A 64 -18.90 -17.57 5.19
N GLY A 65 -20.14 -17.27 4.81
CA GLY A 65 -21.32 -18.09 5.14
C GLY A 65 -22.04 -17.73 6.44
N GLU A 66 -21.52 -16.80 7.24
CA GLU A 66 -22.17 -16.31 8.47
C GLU A 66 -22.91 -14.98 8.25
N GLU A 67 -23.99 -14.74 8.99
CA GLU A 67 -24.73 -13.46 9.00
C GLU A 67 -25.19 -13.12 10.41
N LEU A 68 -24.26 -13.10 11.36
CA LEU A 68 -24.55 -12.79 12.75
C LEU A 68 -24.65 -11.25 12.90
N PRO A 69 -25.79 -10.70 13.36
CA PRO A 69 -25.96 -9.25 13.51
C PRO A 69 -24.94 -8.63 14.47
N GLY A 70 -24.47 -9.40 15.45
CA GLY A 70 -23.44 -8.98 16.40
C GLY A 70 -22.08 -8.67 15.78
N TRP A 71 -21.83 -9.06 14.52
CA TRP A 71 -20.62 -8.78 13.76
C TRP A 71 -20.83 -7.79 12.61
N ILE A 72 -22.00 -7.14 12.56
CA ILE A 72 -22.32 -6.08 11.61
C ILE A 72 -22.38 -4.76 12.38
N ARG A 73 -21.72 -3.72 11.85
CA ARG A 73 -21.66 -2.39 12.47
C ARG A 73 -22.00 -1.33 11.43
N ASP A 74 -22.96 -0.48 11.74
CA ASP A 74 -23.14 0.78 11.02
C ASP A 74 -21.94 1.69 11.29
N ILE A 75 -21.26 2.10 10.23
CA ILE A 75 -20.08 2.98 10.30
C ILE A 75 -20.36 4.33 9.63
N SER A 76 -21.63 4.69 9.43
CA SER A 76 -22.03 5.98 8.88
C SER A 76 -22.00 7.11 9.91
N GLY A 77 -21.86 8.34 9.42
CA GLY A 77 -21.97 9.56 10.24
C GLY A 77 -21.01 9.57 11.44
N ASN A 78 -21.55 9.73 12.65
CA ASN A 78 -20.76 9.81 13.88
C ASN A 78 -20.11 8.49 14.30
N SER A 79 -20.46 7.38 13.64
CA SER A 79 -19.85 6.06 13.84
C SER A 79 -18.71 5.78 12.86
N ALA A 80 -18.23 6.79 12.13
CA ALA A 80 -17.13 6.69 11.18
C ALA A 80 -15.95 5.89 11.76
N SER A 81 -15.58 4.84 11.07
CA SER A 81 -14.58 3.85 11.51
C SER A 81 -13.63 3.50 10.36
N TYR A 82 -13.36 4.46 9.47
CA TYR A 82 -12.68 4.26 8.20
C TYR A 82 -11.15 4.27 8.35
N CYS A 83 -10.45 3.49 7.54
CA CYS A 83 -9.00 3.40 7.51
C CYS A 83 -8.52 3.13 6.07
N HIS A 84 -7.28 3.53 5.78
CA HIS A 84 -6.53 3.14 4.59
C HIS A 84 -7.27 3.34 3.24
N PRO A 85 -7.77 4.55 2.92
CA PRO A 85 -8.50 4.80 1.68
C PRO A 85 -7.55 4.77 0.47
N ASP A 86 -8.09 4.36 -0.67
CA ASP A 86 -7.52 4.61 -1.99
C ASP A 86 -8.63 4.93 -3.01
N VAL A 87 -8.40 5.91 -3.89
CA VAL A 87 -9.45 6.50 -4.73
C VAL A 87 -9.05 6.52 -6.19
N GLU A 88 -9.99 6.07 -7.02
CA GLU A 88 -9.94 6.24 -8.46
C GLU A 88 -10.98 7.28 -8.92
N TYR A 89 -10.55 8.19 -9.80
CA TYR A 89 -11.39 9.26 -10.32
C TYR A 89 -11.56 9.18 -11.83
N PHE A 90 -12.81 9.23 -12.27
CA PHE A 90 -13.23 9.17 -13.65
C PHE A 90 -13.98 10.45 -14.01
N PRO A 91 -13.38 11.40 -14.75
CA PRO A 91 -14.01 12.68 -15.07
C PRO A 91 -15.38 12.54 -15.74
N ALA A 92 -15.50 11.58 -16.67
CA ALA A 92 -16.74 11.24 -17.38
C ALA A 92 -17.64 10.26 -16.61
N GLY A 93 -17.19 9.78 -15.45
CA GLY A 93 -17.79 8.70 -14.69
C GLY A 93 -17.43 7.31 -15.22
N PHE A 94 -17.43 6.33 -14.32
CA PHE A 94 -17.37 4.91 -14.61
C PHE A 94 -18.57 4.23 -13.94
N LYS A 95 -19.39 3.54 -14.76
CA LYS A 95 -20.65 2.92 -14.32
C LYS A 95 -21.57 3.86 -13.52
N GLY A 96 -21.61 5.14 -13.92
CA GLY A 96 -22.48 6.17 -13.31
C GLY A 96 -21.89 6.93 -12.13
N TYR A 97 -20.63 6.67 -11.76
CA TYR A 97 -19.96 7.33 -10.64
C TYR A 97 -18.61 7.93 -11.04
N LYS A 98 -18.35 9.16 -10.62
CA LYS A 98 -17.07 9.84 -10.86
C LYS A 98 -15.96 9.37 -9.94
N TYR A 99 -16.29 8.92 -8.75
CA TYR A 99 -15.33 8.50 -7.75
C TYR A 99 -15.63 7.08 -7.30
N TRP A 100 -14.58 6.28 -7.24
CA TRP A 100 -14.58 4.96 -6.64
C TRP A 100 -13.55 5.00 -5.52
N MET A 101 -13.87 4.41 -4.36
CA MET A 101 -12.94 4.28 -3.24
C MET A 101 -12.95 2.86 -2.71
N VAL A 102 -11.77 2.33 -2.44
CA VAL A 102 -11.59 1.16 -1.57
C VAL A 102 -10.99 1.63 -0.25
N PHE A 103 -11.45 1.05 0.86
CA PHE A 103 -10.92 1.33 2.20
C PHE A 103 -11.15 0.11 3.11
N THR A 104 -10.64 0.15 4.33
CA THR A 104 -10.91 -0.87 5.36
C THR A 104 -11.51 -0.23 6.62
N PRO A 105 -12.55 -0.82 7.25
CA PRO A 105 -12.99 -0.39 8.57
C PRO A 105 -12.00 -0.81 9.66
N TYR A 106 -11.52 0.11 10.51
CA TYR A 106 -10.57 -0.23 11.59
C TYR A 106 -10.55 0.77 12.75
N PHE A 107 -10.68 2.08 12.47
CA PHE A 107 -10.58 3.12 13.50
C PHE A 107 -11.94 3.44 14.16
N GLY A 108 -12.02 4.58 14.85
CA GLY A 108 -13.26 5.09 15.42
C GLY A 108 -13.86 4.15 16.46
N ILE A 109 -15.17 3.91 16.36
CA ILE A 109 -15.88 3.05 17.30
C ILE A 109 -15.34 1.62 17.23
N ILE A 110 -15.06 1.11 16.02
CA ILE A 110 -14.49 -0.23 15.84
C ILE A 110 -13.10 -0.34 16.48
N GLY A 111 -12.25 0.67 16.28
CA GLY A 111 -10.87 0.68 16.77
C GLY A 111 -10.70 0.71 18.28
N SER A 112 -11.78 0.96 19.02
CA SER A 112 -11.80 0.85 20.48
C SER A 112 -11.96 -0.59 20.99
N ASP A 113 -12.25 -1.54 20.10
CA ASP A 113 -12.45 -2.95 20.41
C ASP A 113 -11.20 -3.78 20.02
N ARG A 114 -10.87 -4.80 20.81
CA ARG A 114 -9.77 -5.76 20.50
C ARG A 114 -10.03 -6.58 19.24
N THR A 115 -11.25 -6.58 18.75
CA THR A 115 -11.70 -7.26 17.53
C THR A 115 -11.64 -6.36 16.29
N ALA A 116 -11.07 -5.15 16.38
CA ALA A 116 -11.01 -4.20 15.26
C ALA A 116 -10.45 -4.81 13.96
N SER A 117 -9.39 -5.62 14.05
CA SER A 117 -8.79 -6.28 12.89
C SER A 117 -9.75 -7.25 12.17
N LEU A 118 -10.78 -7.76 12.85
CA LEU A 118 -11.78 -8.64 12.23
C LEU A 118 -12.68 -7.88 11.24
N TYR A 119 -12.78 -6.56 11.40
CA TYR A 119 -13.55 -5.67 10.54
C TYR A 119 -12.73 -5.07 9.40
N GLU A 120 -11.40 -5.24 9.39
CA GLU A 120 -10.46 -4.62 8.46
C GLU A 120 -10.49 -5.27 7.07
N ASN A 121 -11.69 -5.37 6.52
CA ASN A 121 -11.99 -6.10 5.31
C ASN A 121 -12.16 -5.13 4.12
N PRO A 122 -11.61 -5.42 2.92
CA PRO A 122 -11.67 -4.50 1.79
C PRO A 122 -13.13 -4.15 1.42
N THR A 123 -13.43 -2.84 1.43
CA THR A 123 -14.78 -2.29 1.28
C THR A 123 -14.77 -1.26 0.16
N VAL A 124 -15.70 -1.38 -0.79
CA VAL A 124 -15.78 -0.51 -1.97
C VAL A 124 -17.01 0.39 -1.90
N VAL A 125 -16.82 1.68 -2.14
CA VAL A 125 -17.87 2.70 -2.17
C VAL A 125 -17.69 3.64 -3.36
N VAL A 126 -18.76 4.32 -3.74
CA VAL A 126 -18.81 5.20 -4.91
C VAL A 126 -19.43 6.55 -4.57
N SER A 127 -19.04 7.58 -5.32
CA SER A 127 -19.54 8.94 -5.18
C SER A 127 -19.53 9.70 -6.51
N ASN A 128 -20.33 10.77 -6.58
CA ASN A 128 -20.32 11.74 -7.68
C ASN A 128 -19.81 13.13 -7.28
N ASP A 129 -19.61 13.38 -5.98
CA ASP A 129 -19.14 14.66 -5.45
C ASP A 129 -17.89 14.55 -4.56
N GLY A 130 -17.42 13.33 -4.30
CA GLY A 130 -16.26 13.06 -3.45
C GLY A 130 -16.52 13.23 -1.95
N LYS A 131 -17.74 13.57 -1.53
CA LYS A 131 -18.12 13.87 -0.13
C LYS A 131 -19.15 12.90 0.42
N GLU A 132 -20.20 12.59 -0.35
CA GLU A 132 -21.23 11.62 0.01
C GLU A 132 -20.98 10.33 -0.75
N TRP A 133 -20.79 9.24 -0.03
CA TRP A 133 -20.41 7.94 -0.58
C TRP A 133 -21.40 6.85 -0.17
N ILE A 134 -21.63 5.92 -1.08
CA ILE A 134 -22.54 4.78 -0.87
C ILE A 134 -21.90 3.49 -1.37
N THR A 135 -22.38 2.35 -0.87
CA THR A 135 -22.07 1.07 -1.52
C THR A 135 -22.69 1.04 -2.94
N PRO A 136 -21.93 0.72 -4.00
CA PRO A 136 -22.48 0.63 -5.35
C PRO A 136 -23.58 -0.44 -5.41
N ALA A 137 -24.65 -0.14 -6.16
CA ALA A 137 -25.78 -1.05 -6.28
C ALA A 137 -25.34 -2.43 -6.81
N GLY A 138 -25.78 -3.50 -6.14
CA GLY A 138 -25.42 -4.87 -6.49
C GLY A 138 -24.16 -5.41 -5.79
N LEU A 139 -23.36 -4.57 -5.15
CA LEU A 139 -22.24 -5.01 -4.32
C LEU A 139 -22.70 -5.24 -2.88
N ILE A 140 -22.20 -6.31 -2.26
CA ILE A 140 -22.31 -6.55 -0.82
C ILE A 140 -20.90 -6.39 -0.24
N ASN A 141 -20.73 -5.43 0.67
CA ASN A 141 -19.48 -5.21 1.37
C ASN A 141 -19.36 -6.08 2.64
N PRO A 142 -18.13 -6.42 3.07
CA PRO A 142 -16.88 -6.24 2.35
C PRO A 142 -16.78 -7.23 1.17
N ILE A 143 -15.93 -6.92 0.18
CA ILE A 143 -15.73 -7.79 -1.00
C ILE A 143 -15.08 -9.13 -0.61
N GLN A 144 -14.35 -9.14 0.51
CA GLN A 144 -13.74 -10.33 1.06
C GLN A 144 -13.86 -10.32 2.58
N ARG A 145 -14.27 -11.46 3.15
CA ARG A 145 -14.41 -11.62 4.60
C ARG A 145 -13.14 -12.17 5.24
N ARG A 146 -13.01 -11.97 6.56
CA ARG A 146 -11.93 -12.55 7.36
C ARG A 146 -11.99 -14.10 7.39
N PRO A 147 -10.87 -14.80 7.66
CA PRO A 147 -10.87 -16.24 7.85
C PRO A 147 -11.41 -16.63 9.24
N ALA A 148 -11.83 -17.89 9.33
CA ALA A 148 -12.04 -18.56 10.61
C ALA A 148 -10.73 -18.67 11.38
N LEU A 149 -10.80 -18.90 12.69
CA LEU A 149 -9.59 -19.08 13.50
C LEU A 149 -8.83 -20.34 13.06
N GLU A 150 -9.54 -21.43 12.77
CA GLU A 150 -9.01 -22.70 12.29
C GLU A 150 -8.43 -22.65 10.86
N ASP A 151 -8.81 -21.64 10.09
CA ASP A 151 -8.29 -21.40 8.73
C ASP A 151 -7.07 -20.47 8.76
N SER A 152 -6.71 -19.94 9.93
CA SER A 152 -5.58 -19.05 10.11
C SER A 152 -4.27 -19.83 10.25
N PHE A 153 -3.16 -19.16 9.96
CA PHE A 153 -1.81 -19.67 10.14
C PHE A 153 -1.53 -19.87 11.64
N ILE A 154 -1.07 -21.08 11.99
CA ILE A 154 -0.66 -21.43 13.34
C ILE A 154 0.86 -21.32 13.41
N GLN A 155 1.36 -20.52 14.35
CA GLN A 155 2.80 -20.36 14.55
C GLN A 155 3.46 -21.65 15.03
N LYS A 156 4.79 -21.74 14.88
CA LYS A 156 5.57 -22.93 15.29
C LYS A 156 5.48 -23.23 16.79
N ASP A 157 5.23 -22.21 17.62
CA ASP A 157 5.03 -22.35 19.05
C ASP A 157 3.60 -22.78 19.44
N GLY A 158 2.73 -22.98 18.45
CA GLY A 158 1.34 -23.38 18.63
C GLY A 158 0.39 -22.23 18.97
N SER A 159 0.86 -20.99 19.03
CA SER A 159 0.00 -19.84 19.30
C SER A 159 -0.91 -19.55 18.09
N PRO A 160 -2.25 -19.48 18.29
CA PRO A 160 -3.16 -19.15 17.20
C PRO A 160 -3.12 -17.64 16.94
N ASN A 161 -2.86 -17.26 15.69
CA ASN A 161 -3.06 -15.89 15.23
C ASN A 161 -4.32 -15.83 14.38
N GLN A 162 -5.28 -15.02 14.78
CA GLN A 162 -6.47 -14.78 13.96
C GLN A 162 -6.05 -14.01 12.70
N GLY A 163 -6.28 -14.60 11.53
CA GLY A 163 -6.00 -13.96 10.26
C GLY A 163 -6.92 -12.76 10.00
N TYR A 164 -6.40 -11.77 9.30
CA TYR A 164 -7.10 -10.52 8.97
C TYR A 164 -6.54 -9.87 7.70
N TRP A 165 -7.38 -9.10 7.02
CA TRP A 165 -6.98 -8.29 5.87
C TRP A 165 -6.58 -6.89 6.31
N SER A 166 -5.84 -6.16 5.47
CA SER A 166 -5.42 -4.79 5.71
C SER A 166 -4.85 -4.17 4.44
N ASP A 167 -4.50 -2.89 4.50
CA ASP A 167 -3.66 -2.19 3.53
C ASP A 167 -4.11 -2.34 2.06
N VAL A 168 -5.33 -1.90 1.76
CA VAL A 168 -5.90 -1.90 0.40
C VAL A 168 -5.28 -0.82 -0.49
N ASP A 169 -5.07 -1.14 -1.77
CA ASP A 169 -4.59 -0.22 -2.81
C ASP A 169 -5.08 -0.71 -4.18
N TRP A 170 -5.43 0.18 -5.09
CA TRP A 170 -5.91 -0.25 -6.41
C TRP A 170 -5.49 0.68 -7.54
N ASN A 171 -5.52 0.14 -8.75
CA ASN A 171 -5.41 0.93 -9.97
C ASN A 171 -6.54 0.56 -10.93
N PHE A 172 -6.93 1.50 -11.80
CA PHE A 172 -7.71 1.18 -13.01
C PHE A 172 -6.81 1.13 -14.24
N ASN A 173 -6.72 -0.02 -14.91
CA ASN A 173 -5.81 -0.22 -16.04
C ASN A 173 -6.39 0.22 -17.40
N GLY A 174 -7.57 0.85 -17.41
CA GLY A 174 -8.31 1.23 -18.62
C GLY A 174 -9.42 0.23 -18.99
N GLU A 175 -9.35 -1.00 -18.49
CA GLU A 175 -10.35 -2.04 -18.70
C GLU A 175 -11.00 -2.51 -17.39
N GLU A 176 -10.19 -2.71 -16.35
CA GLU A 176 -10.61 -3.23 -15.06
C GLU A 176 -9.85 -2.61 -13.89
N PHE A 177 -10.46 -2.67 -12.72
CA PHE A 177 -9.78 -2.43 -11.46
C PHE A 177 -8.83 -3.59 -11.16
N GLU A 178 -7.62 -3.27 -10.70
CA GLU A 178 -6.65 -4.19 -10.11
C GLU A 178 -6.54 -3.81 -8.63
N LEU A 179 -7.22 -4.56 -7.76
CA LEU A 179 -7.25 -4.31 -6.33
C LEU A 179 -6.27 -5.24 -5.61
N TYR A 180 -5.36 -4.64 -4.86
CA TYR A 180 -4.36 -5.26 -4.05
C TYR A 180 -4.66 -5.07 -2.57
N TYR A 181 -4.32 -6.05 -1.74
CA TYR A 181 -4.39 -5.90 -0.30
C TYR A 181 -3.56 -6.96 0.43
N ARG A 182 -3.25 -6.66 1.68
CA ARG A 182 -2.41 -7.47 2.56
C ARG A 182 -3.26 -8.42 3.38
N GLY A 183 -2.91 -9.71 3.36
CA GLY A 183 -3.43 -10.72 4.26
C GLY A 183 -2.41 -11.10 5.30
N CYS A 184 -2.81 -11.15 6.58
CA CYS A 184 -1.98 -11.61 7.68
C CYS A 184 -2.50 -12.94 8.22
N PHE A 185 -1.57 -13.85 8.52
CA PHE A 185 -1.82 -15.12 9.18
C PHE A 185 -2.92 -15.96 8.53
N PHE A 186 -2.94 -16.03 7.20
CA PHE A 186 -3.79 -16.97 6.48
C PHE A 186 -3.03 -18.27 6.24
N SER A 187 -3.70 -19.41 6.42
CA SER A 187 -3.12 -20.67 5.95
C SER A 187 -3.05 -20.73 4.42
N SER A 188 -2.00 -21.32 3.88
CA SER A 188 -1.90 -21.59 2.44
C SER A 188 -3.05 -22.47 1.94
N LYS A 189 -3.62 -23.32 2.82
CA LYS A 189 -4.84 -24.10 2.54
C LYS A 189 -6.04 -23.21 2.26
N ILE A 190 -6.34 -22.21 3.12
CA ILE A 190 -7.52 -21.37 2.93
C ILE A 190 -7.35 -20.44 1.71
N LEU A 191 -6.14 -19.92 1.48
CA LEU A 191 -5.83 -19.12 0.30
C LEU A 191 -5.98 -19.94 -0.99
N LYS A 192 -5.58 -21.22 -1.01
CA LYS A 192 -5.85 -22.12 -2.14
C LYS A 192 -7.34 -22.40 -2.33
N LYS A 193 -8.12 -22.46 -1.26
CA LYS A 193 -9.57 -22.69 -1.34
C LYS A 193 -10.28 -21.49 -1.97
N TRP A 194 -10.01 -20.28 -1.46
CA TRP A 194 -10.65 -19.03 -1.89
C TRP A 194 -10.07 -18.45 -3.17
N GLY A 195 -8.79 -18.71 -3.43
CA GLY A 195 -8.09 -18.19 -4.58
C GLY A 195 -8.39 -18.91 -5.89
N ALA A 196 -7.96 -18.27 -6.97
CA ALA A 196 -7.99 -18.78 -8.32
C ALA A 196 -7.28 -20.13 -8.41
N LYS A 197 -7.85 -21.05 -9.21
CA LYS A 197 -7.22 -22.33 -9.54
C LYS A 197 -6.23 -22.12 -10.70
N SER A 198 -5.12 -21.46 -10.40
CA SER A 198 -4.13 -21.02 -11.39
C SER A 198 -2.73 -21.55 -11.10
N ALA A 199 -1.90 -21.62 -12.14
CA ALA A 199 -0.47 -21.95 -12.00
C ALA A 199 0.26 -20.94 -11.09
N ASN A 200 -0.14 -19.66 -11.12
CA ASN A 200 0.39 -18.62 -10.25
C ASN A 200 0.18 -18.97 -8.76
N ASN A 201 -1.05 -19.27 -8.36
CA ASN A 201 -1.35 -19.63 -6.98
C ASN A 201 -0.72 -20.95 -6.56
N ASN A 202 -0.73 -21.96 -7.44
CA ASN A 202 -0.06 -23.24 -7.16
C ASN A 202 1.44 -23.07 -6.88
N LYS A 203 2.10 -22.16 -7.61
CA LYS A 203 3.51 -21.84 -7.43
C LYS A 203 3.78 -21.07 -6.13
N LYS A 204 2.97 -20.05 -5.82
CA LYS A 204 3.27 -19.08 -4.75
C LYS A 204 2.69 -19.45 -3.37
N LEU A 205 1.74 -20.40 -3.31
CA LEU A 205 1.14 -20.93 -2.06
C LEU A 205 1.69 -22.32 -1.69
N ASN A 206 2.93 -22.63 -2.08
CA ASN A 206 3.55 -23.92 -1.81
C ASN A 206 3.98 -24.07 -0.34
N GLU A 207 4.20 -22.97 0.37
CA GLU A 207 4.62 -22.90 1.77
C GLU A 207 3.75 -21.92 2.55
N GLU A 208 3.74 -22.03 3.87
CA GLU A 208 3.06 -21.07 4.74
C GLU A 208 3.86 -19.76 4.82
N ALA A 209 3.17 -18.62 4.83
CA ALA A 209 3.77 -17.31 5.01
C ALA A 209 2.93 -16.51 6.00
N GLU A 210 3.59 -15.76 6.89
CA GLU A 210 2.87 -14.91 7.85
C GLU A 210 2.05 -13.83 7.16
N ARG A 211 2.53 -13.34 6.01
CA ARG A 211 1.87 -12.27 5.27
C ARG A 211 1.93 -12.54 3.78
N VAL A 212 0.86 -12.13 3.11
CA VAL A 212 0.71 -12.21 1.65
C VAL A 212 0.16 -10.91 1.11
N ILE A 213 0.55 -10.59 -0.11
CA ILE A 213 -0.15 -9.62 -0.95
C ILE A 213 -0.96 -10.40 -1.98
N VAL A 214 -2.25 -10.12 -2.05
CA VAL A 214 -3.17 -10.70 -3.02
C VAL A 214 -3.68 -9.63 -3.97
N ARG A 215 -4.16 -10.06 -5.14
CA ARG A 215 -4.88 -9.24 -6.11
C ARG A 215 -6.24 -9.87 -6.43
N GLN A 216 -7.25 -9.03 -6.63
CA GLN A 216 -8.48 -9.34 -7.35
C GLN A 216 -8.70 -8.29 -8.44
N THR A 217 -9.37 -8.66 -9.54
CA THR A 217 -9.73 -7.71 -10.59
C THR A 217 -11.25 -7.61 -10.77
N SER A 218 -11.70 -6.48 -11.31
CA SER A 218 -13.11 -6.26 -11.62
C SER A 218 -13.33 -5.30 -12.79
N LYS A 219 -14.11 -5.73 -13.77
CA LYS A 219 -14.50 -4.91 -14.94
C LYS A 219 -15.63 -3.92 -14.65
N ASN A 220 -16.25 -3.99 -13.47
CA ASN A 220 -17.39 -3.13 -13.11
C ASN A 220 -17.35 -2.61 -11.67
N GLY A 221 -16.33 -2.99 -10.88
CA GLY A 221 -16.18 -2.63 -9.48
C GLY A 221 -17.15 -3.37 -8.53
N ILE A 222 -17.92 -4.34 -9.04
CA ILE A 222 -18.96 -5.07 -8.30
C ILE A 222 -18.63 -6.56 -8.26
N ASP A 223 -18.37 -7.16 -9.41
CA ASP A 223 -18.02 -8.57 -9.55
C ASP A 223 -16.50 -8.71 -9.52
N TRP A 224 -15.98 -9.41 -8.51
CA TRP A 224 -14.55 -9.56 -8.29
C TRP A 224 -14.07 -10.97 -8.59
N THR A 225 -12.93 -11.10 -9.27
CA THR A 225 -12.31 -12.39 -9.54
C THR A 225 -11.85 -13.08 -8.25
N PRO A 226 -11.67 -14.41 -8.23
CA PRO A 226 -10.99 -15.08 -7.13
C PRO A 226 -9.57 -14.54 -6.88
N LEU A 227 -9.06 -14.69 -5.64
CA LEU A 227 -7.75 -14.17 -5.23
C LEU A 227 -6.60 -14.74 -6.06
N GLU A 228 -5.68 -13.87 -6.48
CA GLU A 228 -4.38 -14.26 -7.02
C GLU A 228 -3.26 -13.80 -6.09
N LEU A 229 -2.28 -14.66 -5.81
CA LEU A 229 -1.13 -14.27 -5.00
C LEU A 229 -0.16 -13.42 -5.83
N VAL A 230 0.21 -12.27 -5.29
CA VAL A 230 1.21 -11.39 -5.90
C VAL A 230 2.58 -11.81 -5.38
N TYR A 231 2.80 -11.67 -4.07
CA TYR A 231 3.99 -12.11 -3.37
C TYR A 231 3.72 -12.34 -1.88
N ASN A 232 4.69 -12.91 -1.15
CA ASN A 232 4.57 -13.27 0.26
C ASN A 232 5.82 -12.87 1.06
N SER A 233 5.75 -13.04 2.39
CA SER A 233 6.82 -12.67 3.32
C SER A 233 7.97 -13.67 3.44
N ASN A 234 8.02 -14.72 2.61
CA ASN A 234 9.07 -15.73 2.68
C ASN A 234 10.25 -15.37 1.77
N GLU A 235 11.45 -15.82 2.15
CA GLU A 235 12.62 -15.75 1.26
C GLU A 235 12.44 -16.63 0.02
N PRO A 236 12.94 -16.23 -1.16
CA PRO A 236 13.65 -14.97 -1.48
C PRO A 236 12.72 -13.81 -1.87
N THR A 237 11.41 -13.98 -1.71
CA THR A 237 10.38 -13.00 -2.10
C THR A 237 10.34 -11.79 -1.17
N SER A 238 10.68 -11.99 0.10
CA SER A 238 10.91 -10.97 1.11
C SER A 238 11.88 -11.54 2.16
N PHE A 239 12.41 -10.69 3.04
CA PHE A 239 13.08 -11.20 4.24
C PHE A 239 12.07 -11.75 5.24
N GLN A 240 12.50 -12.77 5.99
CA GLN A 240 11.78 -13.27 7.16
C GLN A 240 11.48 -12.10 8.12
N ASP A 241 10.29 -12.11 8.73
CA ASP A 241 9.77 -11.09 9.65
C ASP A 241 9.47 -9.71 9.03
N ASN A 242 9.63 -9.53 7.72
CA ASN A 242 9.19 -8.31 7.05
C ASN A 242 7.66 -8.26 7.02
N HIS A 243 7.09 -7.11 7.41
CA HIS A 243 5.66 -6.94 7.45
C HIS A 243 5.00 -6.65 6.10
N ILE A 244 5.78 -6.30 5.07
CA ILE A 244 5.28 -5.88 3.75
C ILE A 244 4.19 -4.81 3.94
N LEU A 245 4.56 -3.72 4.59
CA LEU A 245 3.58 -2.79 5.14
C LEU A 245 3.15 -1.76 4.09
N SER A 246 1.84 -1.53 4.00
CA SER A 246 1.24 -0.49 3.14
C SER A 246 1.75 -0.47 1.70
N PRO A 247 1.74 -1.61 0.96
CA PRO A 247 2.15 -1.58 -0.43
C PRO A 247 1.17 -0.69 -1.22
N THR A 248 1.71 0.14 -2.10
CA THR A 248 0.96 0.89 -3.09
C THR A 248 1.48 0.56 -4.48
N PHE A 249 0.57 0.39 -5.43
CA PHE A 249 0.86 -0.03 -6.78
C PHE A 249 0.63 1.18 -7.69
N VAL A 250 1.61 1.52 -8.52
CA VAL A 250 1.52 2.70 -9.37
C VAL A 250 1.84 2.29 -10.79
N ARG A 251 0.83 2.38 -11.66
CA ARG A 251 0.98 2.08 -13.08
C ARG A 251 1.38 3.34 -13.85
N ASN A 252 2.47 3.27 -14.59
CA ASN A 252 2.95 4.40 -15.39
C ASN A 252 2.42 4.35 -16.83
N SER A 253 2.76 5.38 -17.61
CA SER A 253 2.35 5.52 -19.02
C SER A 253 2.84 4.40 -19.95
N THR A 254 3.85 3.61 -19.55
CA THR A 254 4.34 2.47 -20.32
C THR A 254 3.73 1.14 -19.86
N ASN A 255 2.66 1.17 -19.07
CA ASN A 255 2.02 -0.01 -18.46
C ASN A 255 2.92 -0.82 -17.50
N LEU A 256 4.02 -0.22 -17.04
CA LEU A 256 4.83 -0.83 -15.98
C LEU A 256 4.21 -0.47 -14.63
N THR A 257 4.01 -1.48 -13.79
CA THR A 257 3.51 -1.31 -12.42
C THR A 257 4.69 -1.29 -11.46
N THR A 258 4.84 -0.22 -10.71
CA THR A 258 5.80 -0.13 -9.60
C THR A 258 5.05 -0.30 -8.29
N SER A 259 5.44 -1.30 -7.49
CA SER A 259 5.04 -1.39 -6.08
C SER A 259 5.99 -0.52 -5.26
N TYR A 260 5.46 0.27 -4.33
CA TYR A 260 6.21 0.91 -3.25
C TYR A 260 5.70 0.39 -1.91
N GLU A 261 6.60 -0.05 -1.04
CA GLU A 261 6.24 -0.70 0.22
C GLU A 261 7.15 -0.21 1.36
N VAL A 262 6.60 -0.11 2.57
CA VAL A 262 7.40 0.20 3.76
C VAL A 262 8.15 -1.05 4.18
N ASP A 263 9.47 -0.95 4.14
CA ASP A 263 10.38 -1.97 4.67
C ASP A 263 10.43 -1.83 6.19
N PHE A 264 9.64 -2.68 6.84
CA PHE A 264 9.49 -2.71 8.28
C PHE A 264 9.72 -4.12 8.81
N MET A 265 10.63 -4.21 9.78
CA MET A 265 10.85 -5.42 10.58
C MET A 265 10.78 -5.04 12.07
N PRO A 266 9.98 -5.74 12.89
CA PRO A 266 9.90 -5.47 14.34
C PRO A 266 11.25 -5.58 15.07
N SER A 267 12.21 -6.28 14.49
CA SER A 267 13.56 -6.47 15.01
C SER A 267 14.48 -5.26 14.82
N TYR A 268 14.04 -4.23 14.08
CA TYR A 268 14.80 -2.99 13.93
C TYR A 268 14.99 -2.27 15.27
N LYS A 269 16.17 -1.67 15.45
CA LYS A 269 16.49 -0.94 16.69
C LYS A 269 15.72 0.38 16.74
N ALA A 270 15.20 0.70 17.92
CA ALA A 270 14.56 1.99 18.18
C ALA A 270 15.60 3.15 18.14
N PRO A 271 15.24 4.35 17.64
CA PRO A 271 13.98 4.61 16.93
C PRO A 271 13.96 3.89 15.58
N ILE A 272 12.84 3.21 15.29
CA ILE A 272 12.70 2.45 14.05
C ILE A 272 12.61 3.43 12.88
N MET A 273 13.63 3.39 12.02
CA MET A 273 13.69 4.15 10.78
C MET A 273 13.44 3.21 9.60
N THR A 274 12.27 3.34 8.98
CA THR A 274 11.86 2.51 7.84
C THR A 274 12.43 3.04 6.53
N ASN A 275 12.67 2.15 5.58
CA ASN A 275 12.89 2.51 4.19
C ASN A 275 11.61 2.32 3.38
N ILE A 276 11.55 2.89 2.17
CA ILE A 276 10.56 2.51 1.17
C ILE A 276 11.31 1.76 0.08
N LEU A 277 10.86 0.55 -0.23
CA LEU A 277 11.39 -0.27 -1.30
C LEU A 277 10.45 -0.21 -2.50
N SER A 278 11.03 -0.34 -3.69
CA SER A 278 10.28 -0.40 -4.94
C SER A 278 10.62 -1.66 -5.73
N ARG A 279 9.58 -2.24 -6.32
CA ARG A 279 9.65 -3.41 -7.19
C ARG A 279 8.84 -3.14 -8.45
N ILE A 280 9.18 -3.77 -9.56
CA ILE A 280 8.47 -3.56 -10.84
C ILE A 280 7.83 -4.85 -11.35
N SER A 281 6.70 -4.71 -12.04
CA SER A 281 5.98 -5.78 -12.70
C SER A 281 5.34 -5.29 -13.99
N THR A 282 5.31 -6.14 -15.02
CA THR A 282 4.59 -5.86 -16.28
C THR A 282 3.17 -6.43 -16.30
N ASN A 283 2.82 -7.30 -15.35
CA ASN A 283 1.52 -7.99 -15.32
C ASN A 283 0.75 -7.80 -14.00
N GLY A 284 1.32 -7.07 -13.05
CA GLY A 284 0.70 -6.82 -11.73
C GLY A 284 0.70 -8.04 -10.80
N LEU A 285 1.32 -9.16 -11.16
CA LEU A 285 1.41 -10.36 -10.33
C LEU A 285 2.84 -10.75 -10.02
N ASP A 286 3.73 -10.64 -11.01
CA ASP A 286 5.11 -11.08 -10.93
C ASP A 286 6.00 -9.85 -10.82
N PHE A 287 6.36 -9.52 -9.58
CA PHE A 287 7.28 -8.44 -9.26
C PHE A 287 8.72 -8.95 -9.24
N THR A 288 9.67 -8.04 -9.46
CA THR A 288 11.10 -8.30 -9.23
C THR A 288 11.35 -8.85 -7.83
N ALA A 289 12.36 -9.73 -7.69
CA ALA A 289 12.70 -10.34 -6.42
C ALA A 289 13.13 -9.28 -5.39
N TYR A 290 12.99 -9.60 -4.09
CA TYR A 290 13.32 -8.68 -3.01
C TYR A 290 14.74 -8.10 -3.12
N ARG A 291 15.72 -8.97 -3.40
CA ARG A 291 17.14 -8.59 -3.55
C ARG A 291 17.40 -7.59 -4.69
N ASP A 292 16.47 -7.50 -5.64
CA ASP A 292 16.54 -6.61 -6.80
C ASP A 292 15.68 -5.35 -6.60
N SER A 293 15.09 -5.18 -5.41
CA SER A 293 14.32 -3.98 -5.05
C SER A 293 15.22 -2.75 -4.99
N LYS A 294 14.67 -1.61 -5.37
CA LYS A 294 15.36 -0.32 -5.25
C LYS A 294 14.82 0.46 -4.05
N LYS A 295 15.70 0.99 -3.22
CA LYS A 295 15.33 1.92 -2.15
C LYS A 295 14.94 3.27 -2.76
N VAL A 296 13.83 3.84 -2.30
CA VAL A 296 13.45 5.23 -2.59
C VAL A 296 14.39 6.17 -1.85
N GLU A 297 14.87 7.19 -2.56
CA GLU A 297 15.76 8.21 -2.04
C GLU A 297 15.01 9.54 -1.94
N PHE A 298 14.99 10.12 -0.75
CA PHE A 298 14.37 11.42 -0.52
C PHE A 298 15.42 12.52 -0.58
N MET A 299 15.22 13.50 -1.47
CA MET A 299 16.09 14.67 -1.60
C MET A 299 16.05 15.55 -0.34
N ASN A 300 14.92 15.54 0.37
CA ASN A 300 14.70 16.24 1.63
C ASN A 300 13.72 15.44 2.51
N LYS A 301 13.86 15.58 3.84
CA LYS A 301 13.01 14.90 4.83
C LYS A 301 12.49 15.91 5.87
N PRO A 302 11.54 16.80 5.48
CA PRO A 302 11.12 17.94 6.32
C PRO A 302 10.53 17.52 7.67
N TRP A 303 10.01 16.29 7.79
CA TRP A 303 9.49 15.78 9.06
C TRP A 303 10.56 15.59 10.15
N LEU A 304 11.84 15.49 9.79
CA LEU A 304 12.92 15.35 10.76
C LEU A 304 13.15 16.62 11.58
N GLU A 305 12.68 17.78 11.09
CA GLU A 305 12.64 19.03 11.87
C GLU A 305 11.64 18.93 13.04
N PHE A 306 10.58 18.14 12.89
CA PHE A 306 9.57 17.93 13.95
C PHE A 306 10.04 16.88 14.95
N SER A 307 10.63 15.77 14.47
CA SER A 307 11.19 14.73 15.31
C SER A 307 12.20 13.89 14.56
N LYS A 308 13.40 13.71 15.15
CA LYS A 308 14.45 12.86 14.57
C LYS A 308 14.09 11.38 14.50
N GLY A 309 13.10 10.93 15.27
CA GLY A 309 12.61 9.54 15.27
C GLY A 309 11.38 9.33 14.38
N TYR A 310 10.98 10.31 13.57
CA TYR A 310 9.86 10.16 12.65
C TYR A 310 10.29 9.48 11.35
N SER A 311 9.48 8.50 10.92
CA SER A 311 9.67 7.75 9.68
C SER A 311 8.33 7.40 9.05
N THR A 312 8.37 6.78 7.86
CA THR A 312 7.17 6.40 7.11
C THR A 312 6.52 5.18 7.73
N TRP A 313 5.28 5.31 8.19
CA TRP A 313 4.49 4.19 8.67
C TRP A 313 3.68 3.56 7.53
N HIS A 314 3.00 4.38 6.73
CA HIS A 314 2.18 3.95 5.60
C HIS A 314 2.37 4.90 4.41
N LEU A 315 1.93 4.48 3.22
CA LEU A 315 1.96 5.32 2.02
C LEU A 315 0.83 5.00 1.03
N GLN A 316 0.64 5.92 0.09
CA GLN A 316 -0.18 5.75 -1.10
C GLN A 316 0.53 6.41 -2.28
N GLY A 317 0.36 5.89 -3.49
CA GLY A 317 1.02 6.37 -4.68
C GLY A 317 0.06 6.61 -5.83
N SER A 318 0.43 7.54 -6.72
CA SER A 318 -0.26 7.76 -7.98
C SER A 318 0.70 8.24 -9.07
N TYR A 319 0.29 8.12 -10.33
CA TYR A 319 1.07 8.60 -11.47
C TYR A 319 0.21 9.42 -12.42
N ILE A 320 0.77 10.55 -12.87
CA ILE A 320 0.13 11.40 -13.88
C ILE A 320 1.19 12.23 -14.60
N ASP A 321 1.08 12.34 -15.92
CA ASP A 321 1.90 13.24 -16.74
C ASP A 321 3.42 13.14 -16.52
N GLY A 322 3.93 11.93 -16.34
CA GLY A 322 5.35 11.70 -16.15
C GLY A 322 5.85 11.88 -14.72
N TYR A 323 4.96 12.12 -13.76
CA TYR A 323 5.31 12.24 -12.34
C TYR A 323 4.69 11.10 -11.54
N TYR A 324 5.52 10.51 -10.67
CA TYR A 324 5.08 9.71 -9.55
C TYR A 324 4.83 10.63 -8.36
N PHE A 325 3.77 10.36 -7.61
CA PHE A 325 3.47 11.00 -6.33
C PHE A 325 3.37 9.94 -5.25
N LEU A 326 3.87 10.25 -4.05
CA LEU A 326 3.69 9.45 -2.84
C LEU A 326 3.10 10.31 -1.72
N CYS A 327 1.95 9.92 -1.20
CA CYS A 327 1.40 10.46 0.04
C CYS A 327 1.91 9.62 1.22
N LEU A 328 2.84 10.18 1.99
CA LEU A 328 3.56 9.52 3.07
C LEU A 328 2.86 9.78 4.41
N ALA A 329 2.47 8.74 5.13
CA ALA A 329 2.02 8.85 6.52
C ALA A 329 3.23 8.72 7.45
N ILE A 330 3.67 9.84 8.00
CA ILE A 330 4.89 9.98 8.79
C ILE A 330 4.55 10.05 10.29
N GLY A 331 5.30 9.35 11.13
CA GLY A 331 5.26 9.52 12.59
C GLY A 331 6.20 8.58 13.32
N ASN A 332 5.89 8.31 14.59
CA ASN A 332 6.70 7.42 15.43
C ASN A 332 6.37 5.94 15.14
N VAL A 333 7.22 5.30 14.33
CA VAL A 333 7.07 3.89 13.95
C VAL A 333 7.26 2.93 15.13
N ASP A 334 8.01 3.30 16.18
CA ASP A 334 8.12 2.50 17.42
C ASP A 334 6.76 2.29 18.08
N ARG A 335 5.79 3.15 17.78
CA ARG A 335 4.42 3.10 18.30
C ARG A 335 3.38 2.69 17.25
N PHE A 336 3.82 2.18 16.10
CA PHE A 336 2.95 1.75 15.00
C PHE A 336 1.94 2.84 14.59
N THR A 337 2.41 4.10 14.52
CA THR A 337 1.54 5.25 14.25
C THR A 337 2.20 6.25 13.30
N SER A 338 1.33 7.00 12.61
CA SER A 338 1.66 8.25 11.94
C SER A 338 0.94 9.42 12.60
N ASP A 339 1.44 10.63 12.39
CA ASP A 339 0.87 11.89 12.88
C ASP A 339 0.69 12.93 11.76
N MET A 340 1.44 12.79 10.66
CA MET A 340 1.49 13.76 9.57
C MET A 340 1.38 13.07 8.22
N ASN A 341 0.78 13.73 7.23
CA ASN A 341 0.85 13.33 5.84
C ASN A 341 1.72 14.31 5.06
N TYR A 342 2.70 13.80 4.33
CA TYR A 342 3.52 14.57 3.40
C TYR A 342 3.27 14.11 1.97
N LEU A 343 3.30 15.04 1.01
CA LEU A 343 3.30 14.69 -0.41
C LEU A 343 4.72 14.75 -0.93
N ALA A 344 5.14 13.70 -1.62
CA ALA A 344 6.40 13.63 -2.34
C ALA A 344 6.14 13.39 -3.83
N TYR A 345 7.08 13.78 -4.69
CA TYR A 345 6.98 13.56 -6.12
C TYR A 345 8.33 13.26 -6.77
N SER A 346 8.29 12.57 -7.91
CA SER A 346 9.47 12.12 -8.65
C SER A 346 9.18 11.99 -10.15
N LYS A 347 10.21 12.12 -11.00
CA LYS A 347 10.15 11.80 -12.44
C LYS A 347 10.51 10.36 -12.75
N ASP A 348 11.44 9.78 -11.99
CA ASP A 348 11.98 8.44 -12.24
C ASP A 348 11.39 7.37 -11.33
N GLY A 349 10.64 7.81 -10.31
CA GLY A 349 10.01 6.92 -9.33
C GLY A 349 11.00 6.37 -8.30
N ILE A 350 12.21 6.93 -8.18
CA ILE A 350 13.23 6.54 -7.20
C ILE A 350 13.70 7.72 -6.36
N HIS A 351 14.01 8.86 -7.00
CA HIS A 351 14.46 10.06 -6.31
C HIS A 351 13.27 11.01 -6.13
N PHE A 352 12.81 11.15 -4.89
CA PHE A 352 11.63 11.92 -4.55
C PHE A 352 11.99 13.22 -3.84
N ARG A 353 11.36 14.31 -4.27
CA ARG A 353 11.30 15.57 -3.51
C ARG A 353 10.03 15.62 -2.69
N VAL A 354 10.13 16.07 -1.45
CA VAL A 354 9.01 16.20 -0.51
C VAL A 354 8.62 17.66 -0.37
N PHE A 355 7.31 17.97 -0.41
CA PHE A 355 6.81 19.29 -0.06
C PHE A 355 7.09 19.58 1.42
N GLU A 356 7.66 20.75 1.72
CA GLU A 356 8.16 21.07 3.07
C GLU A 356 7.03 21.25 4.08
N LYS A 357 5.86 21.72 3.62
CA LYS A 357 4.66 21.77 4.44
C LYS A 357 3.92 20.43 4.33
N PRO A 358 3.53 19.80 5.46
CA PRO A 358 2.71 18.60 5.41
C PRO A 358 1.35 18.92 4.76
N LEU A 359 0.81 17.96 4.03
CA LEU A 359 -0.58 17.95 3.60
C LEU A 359 -1.46 18.06 4.84
N ALA A 360 -1.28 17.18 5.83
CA ALA A 360 -1.99 17.22 7.11
C ALA A 360 -1.01 17.05 8.28
N ALA A 361 -1.18 17.84 9.34
CA ALA A 361 -0.14 18.00 10.37
C ALA A 361 -0.43 17.30 11.71
N ALA A 362 -1.60 16.66 11.87
CA ALA A 362 -1.95 15.98 13.11
C ALA A 362 -3.04 14.92 12.89
N ASN A 363 -3.01 13.88 13.73
CA ASN A 363 -4.05 12.86 13.85
C ASN A 363 -4.37 12.11 12.54
N VAL A 364 -3.41 11.99 11.63
CA VAL A 364 -3.62 11.31 10.35
C VAL A 364 -3.03 9.92 10.30
N TYR A 365 -3.53 9.15 9.34
CA TYR A 365 -3.07 7.82 8.95
C TYR A 365 -2.77 7.81 7.44
N ARG A 366 -2.71 6.62 6.82
CA ARG A 366 -2.67 6.48 5.37
C ARG A 366 -3.82 7.28 4.72
N SER A 367 -3.47 8.05 3.70
CA SER A 367 -4.35 8.97 2.97
C SER A 367 -4.16 8.74 1.48
N SER A 368 -5.18 9.08 0.66
CA SER A 368 -5.11 8.92 -0.79
C SER A 368 -5.04 10.28 -1.47
N VAL A 369 -4.07 10.46 -2.37
CA VAL A 369 -3.93 11.64 -3.24
C VAL A 369 -4.01 11.16 -4.68
N PHE A 370 -5.04 11.60 -5.37
CA PHE A 370 -5.39 11.10 -6.70
C PHE A 370 -5.53 12.24 -7.70
N PRO A 371 -5.00 12.08 -8.93
CA PRO A 371 -5.13 13.09 -9.97
C PRO A 371 -6.59 13.18 -10.45
N LYS A 372 -7.07 14.41 -10.64
CA LYS A 372 -8.38 14.68 -11.24
C LYS A 372 -8.26 15.03 -12.71
N THR A 373 -7.43 16.03 -13.01
CA THR A 373 -7.17 16.49 -14.37
C THR A 373 -5.72 16.97 -14.48
N SER A 374 -5.20 17.00 -15.70
CA SER A 374 -3.90 17.59 -15.98
C SER A 374 -3.96 18.46 -17.23
N SER A 375 -3.26 19.58 -17.17
CA SER A 375 -3.09 20.53 -18.27
C SER A 375 -1.61 20.70 -18.61
N LEU A 376 -1.29 21.53 -19.60
CA LEU A 376 0.11 21.88 -19.89
C LEU A 376 0.81 22.60 -18.72
N LYS A 377 0.07 23.27 -17.83
CA LYS A 377 0.63 24.12 -16.77
C LYS A 377 0.50 23.56 -15.37
N SER A 378 -0.50 22.73 -15.12
CA SER A 378 -0.86 22.30 -13.77
C SER A 378 -1.51 20.93 -13.75
N ILE A 379 -1.51 20.32 -12.57
CA ILE A 379 -2.24 19.10 -12.25
C ILE A 379 -3.20 19.43 -11.11
N GLU A 380 -4.46 19.05 -11.27
CA GLU A 380 -5.49 19.14 -10.23
C GLU A 380 -5.59 17.81 -9.51
N PHE A 381 -5.65 17.85 -8.18
CA PHE A 381 -5.75 16.68 -7.32
C PHE A 381 -7.01 16.74 -6.47
N GLY A 382 -7.56 15.56 -6.20
CA GLY A 382 -8.36 15.31 -5.02
C GLY A 382 -7.50 14.61 -3.96
N ALA A 383 -7.90 14.74 -2.69
CA ALA A 383 -7.34 13.91 -1.64
C ALA A 383 -8.38 13.51 -0.61
N VAL A 384 -8.24 12.28 -0.12
CA VAL A 384 -8.94 11.75 1.05
C VAL A 384 -7.93 11.68 2.19
N ILE A 385 -8.11 12.53 3.20
CA ILE A 385 -7.27 12.56 4.38
C ILE A 385 -7.82 11.57 5.39
N GLY A 386 -7.08 10.50 5.65
CA GLY A 386 -7.40 9.49 6.65
C GLY A 386 -7.07 9.99 8.05
N TYR A 387 -8.06 10.15 8.93
CA TYR A 387 -7.82 10.49 10.34
C TYR A 387 -7.90 9.24 11.23
N LYS A 388 -7.04 9.18 12.26
CA LYS A 388 -7.06 8.08 13.25
C LYS A 388 -8.33 8.07 14.10
N SER A 389 -9.17 9.11 14.02
CA SER A 389 -10.52 9.13 14.59
C SER A 389 -11.50 8.21 13.85
N GLY A 390 -11.14 7.71 12.66
CA GLY A 390 -12.02 6.93 11.79
C GLY A 390 -12.84 7.77 10.81
N ALA A 391 -12.72 9.10 10.85
CA ALA A 391 -13.31 10.00 9.86
C ALA A 391 -12.34 10.27 8.70
N PHE A 392 -12.89 10.61 7.54
CA PHE A 392 -12.12 11.07 6.38
C PHE A 392 -12.43 12.53 6.05
N GLY A 393 -11.42 13.29 5.63
CA GLY A 393 -11.56 14.64 5.10
C GLY A 393 -11.39 14.66 3.58
N TYR A 394 -12.16 15.49 2.87
CA TYR A 394 -12.00 15.70 1.43
C TYR A 394 -11.24 16.99 1.12
N ARG A 395 -10.28 16.94 0.20
CA ARG A 395 -9.55 18.11 -0.30
C ARG A 395 -9.46 18.15 -1.79
N GLU A 396 -9.26 19.35 -2.29
CA GLU A 396 -8.80 19.59 -3.66
C GLU A 396 -7.68 20.62 -3.64
N PHE A 397 -6.69 20.43 -4.50
CA PHE A 397 -5.59 21.37 -4.67
C PHE A 397 -5.00 21.28 -6.07
N THR A 398 -4.28 22.32 -6.48
CA THR A 398 -3.69 22.41 -7.81
C THR A 398 -2.19 22.65 -7.69
N ILE A 399 -1.39 21.78 -8.31
CA ILE A 399 0.06 21.91 -8.36
C ILE A 399 0.48 22.43 -9.73
N SER A 400 1.31 23.48 -9.75
CA SER A 400 1.95 23.97 -10.97
C SER A 400 3.06 23.02 -11.40
N LYS A 401 3.09 22.63 -12.68
CA LYS A 401 4.19 21.82 -13.23
C LYS A 401 5.52 22.57 -13.20
N GLN A 402 5.50 23.90 -13.33
CA GLN A 402 6.70 24.72 -13.18
C GLN A 402 7.32 24.55 -11.79
N VAL A 403 6.49 24.50 -10.74
CA VAL A 403 6.96 24.28 -9.36
C VAL A 403 7.57 22.89 -9.19
N LEU A 404 7.00 21.87 -9.82
CA LEU A 404 7.56 20.51 -9.81
C LEU A 404 8.92 20.47 -10.53
N GLU A 405 9.01 21.08 -11.71
CA GLU A 405 10.27 21.11 -12.49
C GLU A 405 11.37 21.90 -11.78
N ASP A 406 11.05 23.09 -11.27
CA ASP A 406 12.01 23.89 -10.49
C ASP A 406 12.42 23.20 -9.21
N GLY A 407 11.55 22.36 -8.65
CA GLY A 407 11.87 21.61 -7.46
C GLY A 407 12.85 20.45 -7.67
N LEU A 408 12.89 19.88 -8.87
CA LEU A 408 13.77 18.75 -9.19
C LEU A 408 15.17 19.20 -9.64
N LYS A 409 15.30 20.40 -10.17
CA LYS A 409 16.61 21.09 -10.34
C LYS A 409 17.26 21.25 -8.98
#